data_AF-A0A327Z0C6-F1
#
_entry.id   AF-A0A327Z0C6-F1
#
_cell.length_a   1.000
_cell.length_b   1.000
_cell.length_c   1.000
_cell.angle_alpha   90.00
_cell.angle_beta   90.00
_cell.angle_gamma   90.00
#
_symmetry.space_group_name_H-M   'P 1'
#
loop_
_entity.id
_entity.type
_entity.pdbx_description
1 polymer ?
#
loop_
_entity_poly.entity_id
_entity_poly.type
_entity_poly.pdbx_seq_one_letter_code
_entity_poly.pdbx_strand_id
1 'polypeptide(L)'
;MVFVTATVSVSADGFVAGVNQTAEKPFGDGPADQLHRWMFETPEENREVIDAILDAGAFIMGRNMFGPIRGEHDLSWTGWWGPER
;
A
#
# COMPACT_ATOMS: atom_id res chain seq x y z
N MET A 1 -22.44 3.21 14.12
CA MET A 1 -22.36 3.70 12.72
C MET A 1 -21.14 3.04 12.09
N VAL A 2 -21.23 2.55 10.85
CA VAL A 2 -20.06 2.05 10.12
C VAL A 2 -19.63 3.15 9.15
N PHE A 3 -18.36 3.51 9.19
CA PHE A 3 -17.78 4.49 8.26
C PHE A 3 -16.97 3.78 7.19
N VAL A 4 -16.99 4.32 5.98
CA VAL A 4 -16.06 3.94 4.93
C VAL A 4 -14.99 5.03 4.88
N THR A 5 -13.76 4.64 5.17
CA THR A 5 -12.58 5.52 5.12
C THR A 5 -11.70 5.10 3.94
N ALA A 6 -11.00 6.08 3.37
CA ALA A 6 -9.98 5.85 2.35
C ALA A 6 -8.78 6.71 2.70
N THR A 7 -7.65 6.05 2.97
CA THR A 7 -6.41 6.72 3.35
C THR A 7 -5.32 6.32 2.37
N VAL A 8 -4.56 7.30 1.87
CA VAL A 8 -3.56 7.10 0.82
C VAL A 8 -2.49 8.19 0.92
N SER A 9 -1.23 7.82 0.68
CA SER A 9 -0.17 8.79 0.39
C SER A 9 -0.20 9.13 -1.10
N VAL A 10 -0.14 10.42 -1.41
CA VAL A 10 -0.18 10.93 -2.79
C VAL A 10 0.96 11.92 -3.00
N SER A 11 1.58 11.87 -4.16
CA SER A 11 2.57 12.86 -4.57
C SER A 11 1.91 14.23 -4.82
N ALA A 12 2.71 15.30 -4.82
CA ALA A 12 2.22 16.66 -5.04
C ALA A 12 1.53 16.84 -6.42
N ASP A 13 1.90 16.03 -7.40
CA ASP A 13 1.32 15.98 -8.75
C ASP A 13 0.21 14.93 -8.90
N GLY A 14 -0.23 14.29 -7.81
CA GLY A 14 -1.47 13.51 -7.77
C GLY A 14 -1.35 12.00 -8.03
N PHE A 15 -0.17 11.41 -7.87
CA PHE A 15 0.08 9.99 -8.09
C PHE A 15 0.29 9.22 -6.78
N VAL A 16 -0.22 7.99 -6.72
CA VAL A 16 -0.15 7.12 -5.53
C VAL A 16 0.77 5.92 -5.74
N ALA A 17 1.18 5.67 -6.99
CA ALA A 17 2.08 4.61 -7.40
C ALA A 17 2.66 4.95 -8.78
N GLY A 18 3.79 4.33 -9.09
CA GLY A 18 4.44 4.36 -10.38
C GLY A 18 3.81 3.46 -11.43
N VAL A 19 4.26 3.63 -12.68
CA VAL A 19 3.97 2.70 -13.79
C VAL A 19 4.81 1.42 -13.65
N ASN A 20 4.50 0.38 -14.43
CA ASN A 20 5.33 -0.84 -14.51
C ASN A 20 5.55 -1.58 -13.17
N GLN A 21 4.56 -1.63 -12.27
CA GLN A 21 4.60 -2.45 -11.04
C GLN A 21 4.85 -3.93 -11.37
N THR A 22 5.82 -4.53 -10.68
CA THR A 22 6.20 -5.97 -10.73
C THR A 22 6.23 -6.56 -9.32
N ALA A 23 6.52 -7.86 -9.18
CA ALA A 23 6.71 -8.52 -7.89
C ALA A 23 7.82 -7.86 -7.05
N GLU A 24 8.92 -7.49 -7.71
CA GLU A 24 10.11 -6.87 -7.09
C GLU A 24 9.93 -5.36 -6.88
N LYS A 25 9.05 -4.73 -7.67
CA LYS A 25 8.71 -3.31 -7.60
C LYS A 25 7.21 -3.14 -7.26
N PRO A 26 6.81 -3.35 -6.00
CA PRO A 26 5.39 -3.34 -5.61
C PRO A 26 4.71 -1.98 -5.78
N PHE A 27 5.46 -0.89 -5.96
CA PHE A 27 4.93 0.44 -6.28
C PHE A 27 5.25 0.90 -7.71
N GLY A 28 5.87 0.05 -8.54
CA GLY A 28 6.31 0.43 -9.88
C GLY A 28 7.52 1.35 -9.91
N ASP A 29 7.70 2.02 -11.05
CA ASP A 29 8.77 2.96 -11.31
C ASP A 29 8.47 4.32 -10.66
N GLY A 30 9.41 4.83 -9.89
CA GLY A 30 9.28 6.13 -9.23
C GLY A 30 9.80 6.08 -7.80
N PRO A 31 9.79 7.22 -7.10
CA PRO A 31 10.37 7.35 -5.77
C PRO A 31 9.38 6.90 -4.69
N ALA A 32 8.95 5.63 -4.75
CA ALA A 32 7.98 5.07 -3.78
C ALA A 32 8.52 5.12 -2.33
N ASP A 33 9.84 4.96 -2.18
CA ASP A 33 10.58 5.14 -0.93
C ASP A 33 10.44 6.57 -0.39
N GLN A 34 10.44 7.58 -1.26
CA GLN A 34 10.25 8.97 -0.85
C GLN A 34 8.79 9.26 -0.48
N LEU A 35 7.82 8.71 -1.24
CA LEU A 35 6.39 8.90 -0.97
C LEU A 35 5.98 8.38 0.43
N HIS A 36 6.59 7.27 0.86
CA HIS A 36 6.28 6.64 2.13
C HIS A 36 7.36 6.88 3.21
N ARG A 37 8.37 7.72 2.95
CA ARG A 37 9.48 7.97 3.89
C ARG A 37 9.01 8.28 5.30
N TRP A 38 8.01 9.15 5.43
CA TRP A 38 7.47 9.63 6.71
C TRP A 38 7.01 8.49 7.65
N MET A 39 6.43 7.42 7.10
CA MET A 39 5.89 6.33 7.91
C MET A 39 6.96 5.32 8.37
N PHE A 40 8.12 5.31 7.72
CA PHE A 40 9.20 4.35 7.99
C PHE A 40 10.39 4.98 8.70
N GLU A 41 10.79 6.19 8.32
CA GLU A 41 11.95 6.87 8.90
C GLU A 41 11.60 7.65 10.18
N THR A 42 10.38 8.20 10.29
CA THR A 42 9.92 8.94 11.48
C THR A 42 8.54 8.48 11.98
N PRO A 43 8.37 7.17 12.26
CA PRO A 43 7.07 6.61 12.63
C PRO A 43 6.49 7.20 13.93
N GLU A 44 7.34 7.53 14.90
CA GLU A 44 6.88 8.08 16.19
C GLU A 44 6.26 9.47 16.06
N GLU A 45 6.79 10.30 15.16
CA GLU A 45 6.25 11.63 14.87
C GLU A 45 4.91 11.57 14.13
N ASN A 46 4.64 10.45 13.45
CA ASN A 46 3.48 10.25 12.58
C ASN A 46 2.52 9.17 13.10
N ARG A 47 2.65 8.81 14.38
CA ARG A 47 1.93 7.69 15.00
C ARG A 47 0.41 7.82 14.88
N GLU A 48 -0.14 9.03 15.03
CA GLU A 48 -1.58 9.28 14.89
C GLU A 48 -2.12 8.89 13.50
N VAL A 49 -1.37 9.19 12.43
CA VAL A 49 -1.78 8.86 11.06
C VAL A 49 -1.62 7.37 10.79
N ILE A 50 -0.53 6.76 11.29
CA ILE A 50 -0.28 5.32 11.15
C ILE A 50 -1.39 4.52 11.85
N ASP A 51 -1.72 4.86 13.09
CA ASP A 51 -2.76 4.22 13.87
C ASP A 51 -4.13 4.35 13.17
N ALA A 52 -4.44 5.53 12.64
CA ALA A 52 -5.69 5.77 11.92
C ALA A 52 -5.83 4.96 10.62
N ILE A 53 -4.72 4.67 9.91
CA ILE A 53 -4.75 3.83 8.70
C ILE A 53 -5.09 2.37 9.03
N LEU A 54 -4.74 1.91 10.23
CA LEU A 54 -4.88 0.52 10.67
C LEU A 54 -6.14 0.27 11.53
N ASP A 55 -6.88 1.31 11.90
CA ASP A 55 -8.05 1.24 12.80
C ASP A 55 -9.26 0.49 12.22
N ALA A 56 -9.29 0.27 10.90
CA ALA A 56 -10.41 -0.41 10.26
C ALA A 56 -10.45 -1.91 10.59
N GLY A 57 -11.61 -2.41 11.01
CA GLY A 57 -11.82 -3.85 11.24
C GLY A 57 -11.94 -4.70 9.96
N ALA A 58 -12.03 -4.07 8.79
CA ALA A 58 -12.06 -4.73 7.49
C ALA A 58 -11.47 -3.83 6.41
N PHE A 59 -10.75 -4.43 5.45
CA PHE A 59 -10.09 -3.72 4.35
C PHE A 59 -10.61 -4.20 3.01
N ILE A 60 -10.82 -3.26 2.09
CA ILE A 60 -11.11 -3.53 0.67
C ILE A 60 -9.94 -2.96 -0.13
N MET A 61 -9.33 -3.78 -0.98
CA MET A 61 -8.21 -3.36 -1.82
C MET A 61 -8.36 -3.88 -3.24
N GLY A 62 -7.83 -3.11 -4.19
CA GLY A 62 -7.80 -3.50 -5.60
C GLY A 62 -6.77 -4.60 -5.88
N ARG A 63 -6.93 -5.30 -7.00
CA ARG A 63 -6.05 -6.40 -7.42
C ARG A 63 -4.56 -6.05 -7.39
N ASN A 64 -4.19 -4.86 -7.89
CA ASN A 64 -2.80 -4.42 -7.98
C ASN A 64 -2.22 -4.00 -6.62
N MET A 65 -3.07 -3.68 -5.64
CA MET A 65 -2.63 -3.45 -4.27
C MET A 65 -2.40 -4.77 -3.54
N PHE A 66 -3.19 -5.81 -3.88
CA PHE A 66 -3.05 -7.15 -3.30
C PHE A 66 -1.86 -7.95 -3.86
N GLY A 67 -1.52 -7.79 -5.15
CA GLY A 67 -0.42 -8.53 -5.77
C GLY A 67 -0.04 -8.05 -7.17
N PRO A 68 1.09 -8.55 -7.73
CA PRO A 68 1.60 -8.17 -9.06
C PRO A 68 0.79 -8.77 -10.22
N ILE A 69 -0.41 -9.29 -9.96
CA ILE A 69 -1.20 -10.12 -10.87
C ILE A 69 -1.74 -9.27 -12.02
N ARG A 70 -1.36 -9.61 -13.25
CA ARG A 70 -1.85 -8.99 -14.50
C ARG A 70 -2.70 -9.91 -15.37
N GLY A 71 -2.84 -11.19 -14.99
CA GLY A 71 -3.56 -12.22 -15.72
C GLY A 71 -4.60 -12.95 -14.86
N GLU A 72 -4.75 -14.25 -15.08
CA GLU A 72 -5.57 -15.13 -14.23
C GLU A 72 -5.11 -15.05 -12.77
N HIS A 73 -6.04 -15.27 -11.85
CA HIS A 73 -5.73 -15.27 -10.42
C HIS A 73 -4.87 -16.47 -10.08
N ASP A 74 -3.67 -16.21 -9.57
CA ASP A 74 -2.87 -17.22 -8.91
C ASP A 74 -3.44 -17.48 -7.51
N LEU A 75 -4.11 -18.62 -7.35
CA LEU A 75 -4.71 -19.03 -6.09
C LEU A 75 -3.66 -19.42 -5.02
N SER A 76 -2.40 -19.57 -5.42
CA SER A 76 -1.29 -19.80 -4.48
C SER A 76 -0.67 -18.52 -3.93
N TRP A 77 -1.04 -17.34 -4.45
CA TRP A 77 -0.54 -16.06 -3.97
C TRP A 77 -1.01 -15.75 -2.55
N THR A 78 -0.06 -15.54 -1.65
CA THR A 78 -0.33 -15.23 -0.23
C THR A 78 0.02 -13.79 0.16
N GLY A 79 0.23 -12.89 -0.81
CA GLY A 79 0.60 -11.49 -0.56
C GLY A 79 2.06 -11.16 -0.88
N TRP A 80 2.36 -9.86 -0.99
CA TRP A 80 3.65 -9.31 -1.44
C TRP A 80 4.87 -9.78 -0.67
N TRP A 81 4.66 -10.05 0.60
CA TRP A 81 5.72 -10.44 1.52
C TRP A 81 5.54 -11.91 1.94
N GLY A 82 4.57 -12.64 1.39
CA GLY A 82 4.28 -13.99 1.84
C GLY A 82 3.63 -14.00 3.24
N PRO A 83 3.86 -15.03 4.08
CA PRO A 83 3.20 -15.18 5.38
C PRO A 83 3.60 -14.18 6.47
N GLU A 84 4.44 -13.18 6.18
CA GLU A 84 5.38 -12.56 7.15
C GLU A 84 4.83 -12.07 8.51
N ARG A 85 5.71 -12.25 9.51
CA ARG A 85 5.84 -11.75 10.91
C ARG A 85 4.87 -12.24 11.97
#